data_AF-A0A7J9GE70-F1
#
_entry.id   AF-A0A7J9GE70-F1
#
_cell.length_a   1.000
_cell.length_b   1.000
_cell.length_c   1.000
_cell.angle_alpha   90.00
_cell.angle_beta   90.00
_cell.angle_gamma   90.00
#
_symmetry.space_group_name_H-M   'P 1'
#
loop_
_entity.id
_entity.type
_entity.pdbx_description
1 polymer ?
#
loop_
_entity_poly.entity_id
_entity_poly.type
_entity_poly.pdbx_seq_one_letter_code
_entity_poly.pdbx_strand_id
1 'polypeptide(L)'
;MDTAKVMKKFLTTRDPNPPCIPKETGLKALPDPPALPSWLSEDEINYFATKFSQKGFTGGLNYYRAMNLNWELMAPWTGLQIQVPVKFIVGDLDITYHIPGVKEYLQNGGFKKNVPFLQELVVMEGVAHFINQEKPQEISMHIYDFIKKF
;
A
#
# COMPACT_ATOMS: atom_id res chain seq x y z
N MET A 1 -11.30 -9.67 19.63
CA MET A 1 -10.28 -8.79 18.99
C MET A 1 -10.92 -7.42 18.85
N ASP A 2 -10.25 -6.39 19.31
CA ASP A 2 -10.73 -5.01 19.12
C ASP A 2 -10.38 -4.56 17.70
N THR A 3 -11.36 -4.60 16.81
CA THR A 3 -11.17 -4.28 15.38
C THR A 3 -10.85 -2.81 15.19
N ALA A 4 -11.40 -1.90 16.00
CA ALA A 4 -11.10 -0.47 15.90
C ALA A 4 -9.64 -0.20 16.26
N LYS A 5 -9.13 -0.82 17.33
CA LYS A 5 -7.71 -0.75 17.68
C LYS A 5 -6.80 -1.31 16.59
N VAL A 6 -7.19 -2.42 15.98
CA VAL A 6 -6.44 -3.01 14.85
C VAL A 6 -6.41 -2.06 13.65
N MET A 7 -7.58 -1.55 13.22
CA MET A 7 -7.65 -0.61 12.09
C MET A 7 -6.88 0.67 12.35
N LYS A 8 -6.97 1.21 13.58
CA LYS A 8 -6.21 2.38 14.01
C LYS A 8 -4.70 2.16 13.79
N LYS A 9 -4.14 1.06 14.30
CA LYS A 9 -2.71 0.74 14.10
C LYS A 9 -2.31 0.61 12.64
N PHE A 10 -3.13 -0.06 11.83
CA PHE A 10 -2.81 -0.24 10.40
C PHE A 10 -2.86 1.06 9.63
N LEU A 11 -3.89 1.89 9.84
CA LEU A 11 -4.09 3.11 9.08
C LEU A 11 -3.09 4.21 9.46
N THR A 12 -2.58 4.21 10.70
CA THR A 12 -1.68 5.26 11.19
C THR A 12 -0.21 4.89 11.19
N THR A 13 0.17 3.68 10.77
CA THR A 13 1.59 3.29 10.77
C THR A 13 2.37 4.15 9.77
N ARG A 14 3.51 4.66 10.22
CA ARG A 14 4.48 5.42 9.41
C ARG A 14 5.88 4.81 9.49
N ASP A 15 6.01 3.66 10.15
CA ASP A 15 7.25 2.91 10.18
C ASP A 15 7.43 2.22 8.81
N PRO A 16 8.46 2.58 8.03
CA PRO A 16 8.71 1.96 6.74
C PRO A 16 9.25 0.53 6.86
N ASN A 17 9.61 0.08 8.07
CA ASN A 17 10.13 -1.26 8.27
C ASN A 17 9.01 -2.32 8.20
N PRO A 18 9.34 -3.54 7.72
CA PRO A 18 8.41 -4.66 7.76
C PRO A 18 7.87 -4.93 9.17
N PRO A 19 6.55 -5.13 9.35
CA PRO A 19 5.98 -5.40 10.67
C PRO A 19 6.41 -6.80 11.13
N CYS A 20 7.28 -6.84 12.13
CA CYS A 20 7.62 -8.07 12.84
C CYS A 20 6.55 -8.38 13.88
N ILE A 21 5.57 -9.22 13.52
CA ILE A 21 4.48 -9.63 14.42
C ILE A 21 4.87 -10.96 15.11
N PRO A 22 5.17 -10.97 16.42
CA PRO A 22 5.50 -12.21 17.12
C PRO A 22 4.27 -13.12 17.20
N LYS A 23 4.47 -14.44 17.16
CA LYS A 23 3.37 -15.41 17.17
C LYS A 23 2.60 -15.37 18.49
N GLU A 24 3.32 -15.12 19.58
CA GLU A 24 2.84 -15.18 20.97
C GLU A 24 1.96 -13.97 21.31
N THR A 25 2.36 -12.79 20.85
CA THR A 25 1.69 -11.51 21.16
C THR A 25 0.80 -11.01 20.03
N GLY A 26 1.04 -11.44 18.79
CA GLY A 26 0.27 -11.04 17.62
C GLY A 26 0.23 -9.53 17.42
N LEU A 27 -0.87 -9.02 16.88
CA LEU A 27 -1.08 -7.58 16.63
C LEU A 27 -1.03 -6.70 17.88
N LYS A 28 -1.00 -7.28 19.09
CA LYS A 28 -0.82 -6.52 20.32
C LYS A 28 0.60 -5.95 20.44
N ALA A 29 1.59 -6.57 19.80
CA ALA A 29 2.98 -6.09 19.81
C ALA A 29 3.19 -4.80 19.03
N LEU A 30 2.30 -4.48 18.09
CA LEU A 30 2.37 -3.24 17.33
C LEU A 30 2.13 -2.04 18.27
N PRO A 31 2.86 -0.93 18.14
CA PRO A 31 2.67 0.25 18.98
C PRO A 31 1.28 0.87 18.74
N ASP A 32 0.71 1.47 19.77
CA ASP A 32 -0.48 2.31 19.62
C ASP A 32 -0.04 3.69 19.11
N PRO A 33 -0.76 4.30 18.16
CA PRO A 33 -0.42 5.64 17.70
C PRO A 33 -0.67 6.67 18.83
N PRO A 34 0.21 7.68 18.97
CA PRO A 34 0.09 8.68 20.05
C PRO A 34 -1.14 9.58 19.87
N ALA A 35 -1.52 9.88 18.62
CA ALA A 35 -2.72 10.61 18.23
C ALA A 35 -3.11 10.23 16.79
N LEU A 36 -4.37 10.47 16.41
CA LEU A 36 -4.79 10.31 15.02
C LEU A 36 -4.21 11.43 14.15
N PRO A 37 -3.76 11.12 12.92
CA PRO A 37 -3.36 12.14 11.98
C PRO A 37 -4.59 12.95 11.52
N SER A 38 -4.38 14.19 11.08
CA SER A 38 -5.47 15.10 10.70
C SER A 38 -6.32 14.62 9.52
N TRP A 39 -5.82 13.67 8.73
CA TRP A 39 -6.52 13.08 7.60
C TRP A 39 -7.42 11.88 7.98
N LEU A 40 -7.39 11.42 9.23
CA LEU A 40 -8.15 10.25 9.68
C LEU A 40 -8.94 10.54 10.96
N SER A 41 -10.25 10.42 10.88
CA SER A 41 -11.18 10.58 12.01
C SER A 41 -11.49 9.27 12.72
N GLU A 42 -12.00 9.35 13.95
CA GLU A 42 -12.52 8.17 14.67
C GLU A 42 -13.71 7.53 13.94
N ASP A 43 -14.54 8.33 13.26
CA ASP A 43 -15.69 7.84 12.50
C ASP A 43 -15.27 6.97 11.30
N GLU A 44 -14.21 7.38 10.59
CA GLU A 44 -13.64 6.58 9.50
C GLU A 44 -13.04 5.27 10.01
N ILE A 45 -12.32 5.32 11.14
CA ILE A 45 -11.81 4.09 11.79
C ILE A 45 -12.97 3.16 12.16
N ASN A 46 -14.04 3.71 12.75
CA ASN A 46 -15.22 2.95 13.16
C ASN A 46 -15.97 2.37 11.95
N TYR A 47 -15.98 3.07 10.82
CA TYR A 47 -16.51 2.56 9.56
C TYR A 47 -15.76 1.29 9.13
N PHE A 48 -14.43 1.34 9.04
CA PHE A 48 -13.63 0.15 8.70
C PHE A 48 -13.81 -0.96 9.74
N ALA A 49 -13.75 -0.60 11.03
CA ALA A 49 -13.85 -1.55 12.14
C ALA A 49 -15.19 -2.31 12.11
N THR A 50 -16.28 -1.63 11.79
CA THR A 50 -17.61 -2.25 11.67
C THR A 50 -17.62 -3.30 10.56
N LYS A 51 -17.05 -2.99 9.38
CA LYS A 51 -17.01 -3.93 8.25
C LYS A 51 -16.15 -5.15 8.55
N PHE A 52 -14.95 -4.95 9.11
CA PHE A 52 -14.05 -6.04 9.49
C PHE A 52 -14.57 -6.85 10.68
N SER A 53 -15.32 -6.25 11.60
CA SER A 53 -15.97 -6.99 12.69
C SER A 53 -17.07 -7.92 12.17
N GLN A 54 -17.78 -7.53 11.11
CA GLN A 54 -18.84 -8.34 10.51
C GLN A 54 -18.32 -9.45 9.59
N LYS A 55 -17.24 -9.20 8.84
CA LYS A 55 -16.74 -10.11 7.80
C LYS A 55 -15.46 -10.84 8.17
N GLY A 56 -14.75 -10.39 9.20
CA GLY A 56 -13.42 -10.87 9.55
C GLY A 56 -12.34 -10.46 8.56
N PHE A 57 -11.10 -10.89 8.81
CA PHE A 57 -9.92 -10.56 8.01
C PHE A 57 -9.55 -11.67 7.01
N THR A 58 -10.15 -12.86 7.12
CA THR A 58 -9.77 -14.04 6.34
C THR A 58 -9.78 -13.79 4.84
N GLY A 59 -10.80 -13.09 4.32
CA GLY A 59 -10.88 -12.78 2.88
C GLY A 59 -9.69 -11.97 2.39
N GLY A 60 -9.34 -10.89 3.08
CA GLY A 60 -8.15 -10.08 2.75
C GLY A 60 -6.84 -10.85 2.93
N LEU A 61 -6.72 -11.63 4.02
CA LEU A 61 -5.53 -12.45 4.27
C LEU A 61 -5.33 -13.58 3.26
N ASN A 62 -6.40 -14.07 2.61
CA ASN A 62 -6.30 -15.11 1.60
C ASN A 62 -5.51 -14.67 0.35
N TYR A 63 -5.47 -13.37 0.03
CA TYR A 63 -4.63 -12.86 -1.07
C TYR A 63 -3.15 -13.15 -0.82
N TYR A 64 -2.69 -12.98 0.43
CA TYR A 64 -1.32 -13.30 0.83
C TYR A 64 -1.05 -14.81 0.83
N ARG A 65 -2.02 -15.61 1.28
CA ARG A 65 -1.91 -17.09 1.26
C ARG A 65 -1.79 -17.65 -0.15
N ALA A 66 -2.36 -16.96 -1.14
CA ALA A 66 -2.31 -17.35 -2.53
C ALA A 66 -1.09 -16.79 -3.30
N MET A 67 -0.17 -16.05 -2.67
CA MET A 67 0.95 -15.43 -3.39
C MET A 67 1.84 -16.44 -4.15
N ASN A 68 2.15 -17.59 -3.55
CA ASN A 68 2.94 -18.64 -4.21
C ASN A 68 2.16 -19.25 -5.39
N LEU A 69 0.87 -19.52 -5.21
CA LEU A 69 0.01 -20.04 -6.27
C LEU A 69 -0.10 -19.03 -7.43
N ASN A 70 -0.26 -17.74 -7.13
CA ASN A 70 -0.25 -16.69 -8.15
C ASN A 70 1.08 -16.68 -8.91
N TRP A 71 2.22 -16.82 -8.22
CA TRP A 71 3.53 -16.92 -8.88
C TRP A 71 3.60 -18.11 -9.85
N GLU A 72 3.16 -19.30 -9.45
CA GLU A 72 3.12 -20.48 -10.33
C GLU A 72 2.21 -20.26 -11.54
N LEU A 73 1.01 -19.73 -11.31
CA LEU A 73 0.04 -19.48 -12.36
C LEU A 73 0.48 -18.37 -13.31
N MET A 74 1.30 -17.42 -12.86
CA MET A 74 1.82 -16.33 -13.70
C MET A 74 3.00 -16.74 -14.59
N ALA A 75 3.47 -18.00 -14.53
CA ALA A 75 4.58 -18.49 -15.35
C ALA A 75 4.45 -18.20 -16.86
N PRO A 76 3.27 -18.30 -17.51
CA PRO A 76 3.11 -17.99 -18.93
C PRO A 76 3.45 -16.54 -19.32
N TRP A 77 3.44 -15.60 -18.37
CA TRP A 77 3.75 -14.19 -18.62
C TRP A 77 5.20 -13.80 -18.35
N THR A 78 6.06 -14.78 -18.04
CA THR A 78 7.48 -14.54 -17.74
C THR A 78 8.16 -13.80 -18.91
N GLY A 79 8.78 -12.65 -18.60
CA GLY A 79 9.51 -11.84 -19.57
C GLY A 79 8.65 -10.91 -20.43
N LEU A 80 7.31 -10.98 -20.33
CA LEU A 80 6.44 -10.06 -21.05
C LEU A 80 6.45 -8.66 -20.42
N GLN A 81 6.21 -7.66 -21.25
CA GLN A 81 6.11 -6.25 -20.86
C GLN A 81 4.66 -5.81 -20.74
N ILE A 82 4.39 -4.87 -19.83
CA ILE A 82 3.10 -4.20 -19.70
C ILE A 82 3.07 -3.02 -20.68
N GLN A 83 2.20 -3.10 -21.69
CA GLN A 83 2.13 -2.11 -22.77
C GLN A 83 1.13 -0.96 -22.53
N VAL A 84 0.44 -0.95 -21.39
CA VAL A 84 -0.50 0.12 -21.04
C VAL A 84 0.27 1.34 -20.53
N PRO A 85 -0.12 2.59 -20.87
CA PRO A 85 0.45 3.78 -20.24
C PRO A 85 0.23 3.77 -18.73
N VAL A 86 1.28 4.00 -17.95
CA VAL A 86 1.24 3.93 -16.47
C VAL A 86 1.79 5.21 -15.86
N LYS A 87 1.14 5.69 -14.80
CA LYS A 87 1.73 6.60 -13.81
C LYS A 87 1.76 5.87 -12.47
N PHE A 88 2.92 5.82 -11.83
CA PHE A 88 3.10 5.18 -10.53
C PHE A 88 3.40 6.23 -9.47
N ILE A 89 2.71 6.15 -8.33
CA ILE A 89 2.78 7.13 -7.24
C ILE A 89 2.94 6.35 -5.95
N VAL A 90 3.90 6.72 -5.12
CA VAL A 90 4.19 6.08 -3.84
C VAL A 90 4.62 7.11 -2.81
N GLY A 91 4.30 6.88 -1.53
CA GLY A 91 4.82 7.67 -0.42
C GLY A 91 6.27 7.30 -0.12
N ASP A 92 7.10 8.28 0.23
CA ASP A 92 8.49 8.03 0.60
C ASP A 92 8.63 7.23 1.91
N LEU A 93 7.62 7.21 2.76
CA LEU A 93 7.51 6.40 3.99
C LEU A 93 6.69 5.12 3.79
N ASP A 94 6.28 4.80 2.55
CA ASP A 94 5.56 3.56 2.28
C ASP A 94 6.46 2.35 2.57
N ILE A 95 5.93 1.40 3.34
CA ILE A 95 6.58 0.14 3.67
C ILE A 95 7.00 -0.65 2.42
N THR A 96 6.17 -0.67 1.39
CA THR A 96 6.43 -1.39 0.13
C THR A 96 7.58 -0.76 -0.65
N TYR A 97 7.75 0.57 -0.53
CA TYR A 97 8.88 1.29 -1.11
C TYR A 97 10.21 0.97 -0.42
N HIS A 98 10.17 0.41 0.79
CA HIS A 98 11.35 0.01 1.57
C HIS A 98 11.61 -1.50 1.57
N ILE A 99 10.83 -2.29 0.83
CA ILE A 99 11.19 -3.69 0.60
C ILE A 99 12.53 -3.72 -0.14
N PRO A 100 13.50 -4.55 0.29
CA PRO A 100 14.81 -4.63 -0.33
C PRO A 100 14.73 -4.83 -1.85
N GLY A 101 15.40 -3.97 -2.61
CA GLY A 101 15.43 -4.01 -4.08
C GLY A 101 14.34 -3.19 -4.77
N VAL A 102 13.30 -2.71 -4.08
CA VAL A 102 12.20 -1.97 -4.71
C VAL A 102 12.65 -0.59 -5.18
N LYS A 103 13.41 0.17 -4.37
CA LYS A 103 13.89 1.51 -4.77
C LYS A 103 14.79 1.40 -5.99
N GLU A 104 15.71 0.44 -5.98
CA GLU A 104 16.61 0.17 -7.10
C GLU A 104 15.84 -0.26 -8.35
N TYR A 105 14.83 -1.12 -8.21
CA TYR A 105 13.99 -1.53 -9.33
C TYR A 105 13.25 -0.35 -9.97
N LEU A 106 12.67 0.53 -9.14
CA LEU A 106 11.91 1.69 -9.58
C LEU A 106 12.82 2.76 -10.22
N GLN A 107 13.98 3.04 -9.63
CA GLN A 107 14.85 4.16 -10.01
C GLN A 107 15.91 3.79 -11.05
N ASN A 108 16.41 2.54 -11.04
CA ASN A 108 17.55 2.13 -11.90
C ASN A 108 17.10 1.45 -13.20
N GLY A 109 15.89 1.78 -13.68
CA GLY A 109 15.39 1.37 -14.99
C GLY A 109 14.77 -0.03 -15.08
N GLY A 110 14.80 -0.84 -14.01
CA GLY A 110 14.14 -2.14 -13.98
C GLY A 110 12.64 -2.04 -14.25
N PHE A 111 11.97 -1.10 -13.58
CA PHE A 111 10.54 -0.88 -13.75
C PHE A 111 10.19 -0.38 -15.16
N LYS A 112 10.95 0.60 -15.67
CA LYS A 112 10.79 1.12 -17.04
C LYS A 112 11.04 0.04 -18.10
N LYS A 113 11.94 -0.91 -17.85
CA LYS A 113 12.18 -2.06 -18.75
C LYS A 113 10.96 -2.99 -18.83
N ASN A 114 10.27 -3.24 -17.72
CA ASN A 114 9.06 -4.08 -17.70
C ASN A 114 7.79 -3.33 -18.10
N VAL A 115 7.75 -2.01 -17.91
CA VAL A 115 6.63 -1.12 -18.24
C VAL A 115 7.13 0.00 -19.17
N PRO A 116 7.35 -0.29 -20.46
CA PRO A 116 7.95 0.66 -21.41
C PRO A 116 7.18 1.99 -21.51
N PHE A 117 5.86 1.96 -21.31
CA PHE A 117 5.00 3.17 -21.32
C PHE A 117 4.76 3.80 -19.95
N LEU A 118 5.60 3.49 -18.95
CA LEU A 118 5.64 4.26 -17.69
C LEU A 118 5.96 5.73 -17.98
N GLN A 119 4.99 6.61 -17.77
CA GLN A 119 5.09 8.04 -18.04
C GLN A 119 5.80 8.76 -16.89
N GLU A 120 5.48 8.39 -15.66
CA GLU A 120 5.93 9.13 -14.48
C GLU A 120 5.98 8.21 -13.25
N LEU A 121 7.06 8.36 -12.48
CA LEU A 121 7.26 7.79 -11.15
C LEU A 121 7.28 8.96 -10.16
N VAL A 122 6.27 9.05 -9.29
CA VAL A 122 6.16 10.08 -8.27
C VAL A 122 6.45 9.47 -6.90
N VAL A 123 7.40 10.05 -6.17
CA VAL A 123 7.68 9.73 -4.77
C VAL A 123 7.26 10.93 -3.93
N MET A 124 6.22 10.76 -3.10
CA MET A 124 5.64 11.84 -2.30
C MET A 124 6.38 11.96 -0.96
N GLU A 125 7.00 13.11 -0.71
CA GLU A 125 7.77 13.35 0.52
C GLU A 125 6.86 13.43 1.76
N GLY A 126 7.26 12.74 2.83
CA GLY A 126 6.56 12.71 4.10
C GLY A 126 5.22 11.98 4.08
N VAL A 127 4.94 11.13 3.09
CA VAL A 127 3.65 10.42 2.95
C VAL A 127 3.87 8.92 3.15
N ALA A 128 2.99 8.29 3.94
CA ALA A 128 3.07 6.86 4.22
C ALA A 128 2.26 6.03 3.20
N HIS A 129 1.71 4.90 3.62
CA HIS A 129 1.11 3.91 2.73
C HIS A 129 -0.22 4.34 2.09
N PHE A 130 -1.07 5.08 2.83
CA PHE A 130 -2.41 5.44 2.38
C PHE A 130 -2.46 6.79 1.66
N ILE A 131 -1.64 6.95 0.61
CA ILE A 131 -1.43 8.22 -0.11
C ILE A 131 -2.73 8.92 -0.53
N ASN A 132 -3.75 8.13 -0.92
CA ASN A 132 -5.04 8.63 -1.39
C ASN A 132 -5.96 9.11 -0.26
N GLN A 133 -5.70 8.73 0.99
CA GLN A 133 -6.38 9.28 2.17
C GLN A 133 -5.56 10.40 2.83
N GLU A 134 -4.23 10.26 2.86
CA GLU A 134 -3.33 11.24 3.47
C GLU A 134 -3.20 12.53 2.63
N LYS A 135 -3.19 12.41 1.29
CA LYS A 135 -3.07 13.52 0.33
C LYS A 135 -4.14 13.44 -0.78
N PRO A 136 -5.44 13.49 -0.45
CA PRO A 136 -6.51 13.17 -1.38
C PRO A 136 -6.59 14.15 -2.57
N GLN A 137 -6.34 15.44 -2.34
CA GLN A 137 -6.36 16.46 -3.39
C GLN A 137 -5.20 16.29 -4.37
N GLU A 138 -4.00 16.02 -3.87
CA GLU A 138 -2.80 15.82 -4.70
C GLU A 138 -2.92 14.56 -5.57
N ILE A 139 -3.40 13.45 -5.00
CA ILE A 139 -3.68 12.22 -5.74
C ILE A 139 -4.76 12.44 -6.80
N SER A 140 -5.84 13.15 -6.45
CA SER A 140 -6.91 13.47 -7.40
C SER A 140 -6.41 14.31 -8.58
N MET A 141 -5.52 15.28 -8.33
CA MET A 141 -4.87 16.08 -9.37
C MET A 141 -3.99 15.21 -10.27
N HIS A 142 -3.16 14.34 -9.69
CA HIS A 142 -2.33 13.42 -10.45
C HIS A 142 -3.13 12.48 -11.35
N ILE A 143 -4.27 11.97 -10.87
CA ILE A 143 -5.17 11.14 -11.66
C ILE A 143 -5.77 11.96 -12.80
N TYR A 144 -6.35 13.13 -12.49
CA TYR A 144 -6.97 14.01 -13.47
C TYR A 144 -6.00 14.40 -14.59
N ASP A 145 -4.82 14.89 -14.24
CA ASP A 145 -3.81 15.33 -15.20
C ASP A 145 -3.27 14.18 -16.05
N PHE A 146 -3.22 12.96 -15.51
CA PHE A 146 -2.77 11.79 -16.25
C PHE A 146 -3.81 11.33 -17.27
N ILE A 147 -5.07 11.14 -16.85
CA ILE A 147 -6.11 10.61 -17.73
C ILE A 147 -6.49 11.60 -18.83
N LYS A 148 -6.35 12.91 -18.60
CA LYS A 148 -6.67 13.96 -19.59
C LYS A 148 -5.68 14.03 -20.75
N LYS A 149 -4.59 13.26 -20.72
CA LYS A 149 -3.65 13.11 -21.84
C LYS A 149 -4.18 12.19 -22.95
N PHE A 150 -5.31 11.52 -22.72
CA PHE A 150 -5.98 10.57 -23.61
C PHE A 150 -7.43 11.00 -23.83
#